data_AF-A0A5Q6PJE7-F1
#
_entry.id   AF-A0A5Q6PJE7-F1
#
_cell.length_a   1.000
_cell.length_b   1.000
_cell.length_c   1.000
_cell.angle_alpha   90.00
_cell.angle_beta   90.00
_cell.angle_gamma   90.00
#
_symmetry.space_group_name_H-M   'P 1'
#
loop_
_entity.id
_entity.type
_entity.pdbx_description
1 polymer ?
#
loop_
_entity_poly.entity_id
_entity_poly.type
_entity_poly.pdbx_seq_one_letter_code
_entity_poly.pdbx_strand_id
1 'polypeptide(L)'
;MFGFVQLINKNTKEVLQQRIGSNEHLEYYSEKVWVVNDSQEIVFVNETSVAQPFKFMRPVPKDEVIQVFADLLEAEMPKDKEATWIGKASDLEAMEFSGHDVAGDTWNAFTQKGEWVGTSEY
;
A
#
# COMPACT_ATOMS: atom_id res chain seq x y z
N MET A 1 -20.10 4.71 -8.56
CA MET A 1 -19.18 5.76 -8.05
C MET A 1 -17.93 5.05 -7.59
N PHE A 2 -16.76 5.44 -8.12
CA PHE A 2 -15.48 4.86 -7.69
C PHE A 2 -14.96 5.63 -6.48
N GLY A 3 -14.40 4.90 -5.53
CA GLY A 3 -13.80 5.40 -4.30
C GLY A 3 -12.88 4.31 -3.74
N PHE A 4 -12.90 4.15 -2.42
CA PHE A 4 -12.02 3.23 -1.72
C PHE A 4 -12.83 2.34 -0.78
N VAL A 5 -12.57 1.03 -0.87
CA VAL A 5 -12.97 0.08 0.16
C VAL A 5 -11.83 -0.02 1.15
N GLN A 6 -12.12 0.19 2.43
CA GLN A 6 -11.11 0.25 3.49
C GLN A 6 -11.46 -0.74 4.60
N LEU A 7 -10.47 -1.50 5.07
CA LEU A 7 -10.52 -2.18 6.35
C LEU A 7 -10.00 -1.21 7.41
N ILE A 8 -10.80 -0.89 8.41
CA ILE A 8 -10.43 0.05 9.46
C ILE A 8 -10.52 -0.58 10.85
N ASN A 9 -9.71 -0.08 11.77
CA ASN A 9 -9.88 -0.35 13.19
C ASN A 9 -11.02 0.52 13.74
N LYS A 10 -12.03 -0.11 14.37
CA LYS A 10 -13.21 0.59 14.88
C LYS A 10 -12.89 1.65 15.94
N ASN A 11 -11.86 1.39 16.76
CA ASN A 11 -11.50 2.21 17.92
C ASN A 11 -10.58 3.37 17.55
N THR A 12 -9.54 3.11 16.74
CA THR A 12 -8.54 4.13 16.39
C THR A 12 -8.87 4.88 15.10
N LYS A 13 -9.79 4.33 14.29
CA LYS A 13 -10.10 4.79 12.92
C LYS A 13 -8.90 4.73 11.97
N GLU A 14 -7.88 3.95 12.31
CA GLU A 14 -6.75 3.66 11.45
C GLU A 14 -7.16 2.79 10.27
N VAL A 15 -6.64 3.11 9.08
CA VAL A 15 -6.83 2.32 7.86
C VAL A 15 -5.78 1.21 7.81
N LEU A 16 -6.23 -0.03 7.93
CA LEU A 16 -5.39 -1.23 7.98
C LEU A 16 -5.10 -1.79 6.58
N GLN A 17 -6.08 -1.69 5.66
CA GLN A 17 -5.98 -2.07 4.25
C GLN A 17 -6.91 -1.18 3.41
N GLN A 18 -6.57 -0.96 2.15
CA GLN A 18 -7.33 -0.16 1.20
C GLN A 18 -7.25 -0.73 -0.22
N ARG A 19 -8.35 -0.72 -0.95
CA ARG A 19 -8.36 -0.96 -2.39
C ARG A 19 -9.29 0.04 -3.09
N ILE A 20 -8.92 0.42 -4.32
CA ILE A 20 -9.83 1.15 -5.20
C ILE A 20 -11.03 0.25 -5.50
N GLY A 21 -12.24 0.80 -5.40
CA GLY A 21 -13.45 0.03 -5.58
C GLY A 21 -14.73 0.88 -5.57
N SER A 22 -15.86 0.21 -5.40
CA SER A 22 -17.17 0.81 -5.25
C SER A 22 -17.85 0.24 -4.01
N ASN A 23 -18.95 0.87 -3.59
CA ASN A 23 -19.77 0.40 -2.47
C ASN A 23 -20.30 -1.04 -2.66
N GLU A 24 -20.45 -1.47 -3.91
CA GLU A 24 -20.93 -2.82 -4.25
C GLU A 24 -19.90 -3.91 -3.93
N HIS A 25 -18.62 -3.54 -3.77
CA HIS A 25 -17.55 -4.49 -3.45
C HIS A 25 -17.42 -4.77 -1.94
N LEU A 26 -18.16 -4.08 -1.06
CA LEU A 26 -18.02 -4.26 0.39
C LEU A 26 -18.19 -5.71 0.85
N GLU A 27 -19.25 -6.36 0.36
CA GLU A 27 -19.56 -7.76 0.70
C GLU A 27 -18.43 -8.70 0.22
N TYR A 28 -17.98 -8.54 -1.03
CA TYR A 28 -16.86 -9.30 -1.58
C TYR A 28 -15.59 -9.18 -0.72
N TYR A 29 -15.21 -7.95 -0.33
CA TYR A 29 -14.04 -7.75 0.52
C TYR A 29 -14.21 -8.37 1.91
N SER A 30 -15.42 -8.29 2.48
CA SER A 30 -15.72 -8.86 3.81
C SER A 30 -15.73 -10.39 3.84
N GLU A 31 -16.13 -11.03 2.74
CA GLU A 31 -16.29 -12.49 2.71
C GLU A 31 -15.09 -13.22 2.11
N LYS A 32 -14.40 -12.60 1.14
CA LYS A 32 -13.45 -13.30 0.27
C LYS A 32 -12.02 -12.79 0.35
N VAL A 33 -11.81 -11.56 0.84
CA VAL A 33 -10.50 -10.92 0.76
C VAL A 33 -9.90 -10.67 2.13
N TRP A 34 -10.67 -10.10 3.06
CA TRP A 34 -10.17 -9.73 4.37
C TRP A 34 -10.84 -10.53 5.48
N VAL A 35 -10.04 -11.08 6.39
CA VAL A 35 -10.54 -11.67 7.63
C VAL A 35 -10.82 -10.53 8.60
N VAL A 36 -12.11 -10.19 8.74
CA VAL A 36 -12.57 -9.12 9.63
C VAL A 36 -12.87 -9.69 11.01
N ASN A 37 -12.27 -9.11 12.06
CA ASN A 37 -12.59 -9.45 13.46
C ASN A 37 -13.49 -8.39 14.12
N ASP A 38 -13.91 -8.64 15.37
CA ASP A 38 -14.84 -7.77 16.10
C ASP A 38 -14.35 -6.33 16.29
N SER A 39 -13.04 -6.08 16.24
CA SER A 39 -12.45 -4.75 16.35
C SER A 39 -12.30 -4.01 15.01
N GLN A 40 -12.70 -4.65 13.91
CA GLN A 40 -12.50 -4.17 12.55
C GLN A 40 -13.83 -4.04 11.79
N GLU A 41 -13.90 -3.06 10.90
CA GLU A 41 -15.03 -2.87 10.00
C GLU A 41 -14.53 -2.55 8.59
N ILE A 42 -15.33 -2.89 7.59
CA ILE A 42 -15.08 -2.50 6.21
C ILE A 42 -16.03 -1.36 5.85
N VAL A 43 -15.46 -0.29 5.32
CA VAL A 43 -16.20 0.92 4.94
C VAL A 43 -15.90 1.30 3.49
N PHE A 44 -16.83 2.01 2.87
CA PHE A 44 -16.62 2.67 1.59
C PHE A 44 -16.48 4.17 1.81
N VAL A 45 -15.44 4.77 1.24
CA VAL A 45 -15.18 6.21 1.29
C VAL A 45 -14.89 6.73 -0.11
N ASN A 46 -15.31 7.96 -0.40
CA ASN A 46 -15.01 8.60 -1.70
C ASN A 46 -13.59 9.15 -1.76
N GLU A 47 -13.04 9.51 -0.60
CA GLU A 47 -11.72 10.13 -0.47
C GLU A 47 -10.95 9.49 0.67
N THR A 48 -9.63 9.53 0.58
CA THR A 48 -8.71 8.92 1.55
C THR A 48 -7.41 9.72 1.61
N SER A 49 -6.81 9.78 2.79
CA SER A 49 -5.49 10.37 3.03
C SER A 49 -4.34 9.38 2.87
N VAL A 50 -4.64 8.08 2.71
CA VAL A 50 -3.63 7.03 2.54
C VAL A 50 -3.57 6.54 1.09
N ALA A 51 -2.38 6.09 0.69
CA ALA A 51 -2.14 5.33 -0.53
C ALA A 51 -1.76 3.90 -0.12
N GLN A 52 -2.17 2.92 -0.93
CA GLN A 52 -1.65 1.57 -0.84
C GLN A 52 -1.27 1.09 -2.25
N PRO A 53 -0.08 1.48 -2.75
CA PRO A 53 0.46 1.02 -4.02
C PRO A 53 0.41 -0.50 -4.16
N PHE A 54 0.43 -1.00 -5.39
CA PHE A 54 0.39 -2.43 -5.67
C PHE A 54 1.54 -3.16 -4.95
N LYS A 55 1.21 -4.31 -4.33
CA LYS A 55 2.08 -5.10 -3.43
C LYS A 55 2.61 -4.39 -2.18
N PHE A 56 2.03 -3.27 -1.76
CA PHE A 56 2.29 -2.75 -0.41
C PHE A 56 1.58 -3.60 0.65
N MET A 57 2.33 -3.96 1.69
CA MET A 57 1.86 -4.77 2.81
C MET A 57 0.81 -4.03 3.67
N ARG A 58 0.91 -2.70 3.71
CA ARG A 58 -0.02 -1.82 4.42
C ARG A 58 -0.19 -0.48 3.71
N PRO A 59 -1.29 0.23 3.93
CA PRO A 59 -1.41 1.63 3.54
C PRO A 59 -0.35 2.50 4.21
N VAL A 60 0.03 3.58 3.54
CA VAL A 60 0.91 4.65 4.02
C VAL A 60 0.27 6.01 3.72
N PRO A 61 0.64 7.10 4.41
CA PRO A 61 0.20 8.45 4.04
C PRO A 61 0.49 8.75 2.58
N LYS A 62 -0.41 9.43 1.87
CA LYS A 62 -0.23 9.76 0.44
C LYS A 62 1.05 10.55 0.16
N ASP A 63 1.46 11.39 1.10
CA ASP A 63 2.65 12.23 1.03
C ASP A 63 3.91 11.58 1.61
N GLU A 64 3.81 10.34 2.13
CA GLU A 64 4.98 9.58 2.60
C GLU A 64 5.97 9.40 1.44
N VAL A 65 7.25 9.67 1.72
CA VAL A 65 8.32 9.51 0.73
C VAL A 65 8.74 8.05 0.72
N ILE A 66 8.62 7.44 -0.45
CA ILE A 66 8.95 6.05 -0.70
C ILE A 66 10.23 5.98 -1.51
N GLN A 67 11.10 5.06 -1.12
CA GLN A 67 12.32 4.67 -1.83
C GLN A 67 12.14 3.24 -2.33
N VAL A 68 12.24 3.03 -3.64
CA VAL A 68 12.16 1.70 -4.26
C VAL A 68 13.54 1.32 -4.79
N PHE A 69 13.98 0.11 -4.47
CA PHE A 69 15.27 -0.43 -4.88
C PHE A 69 15.05 -1.65 -5.77
N ALA A 70 15.57 -1.60 -7.00
CA ALA A 70 15.64 -2.75 -7.90
C ALA A 70 16.67 -3.77 -7.40
N ASP A 71 16.46 -5.04 -7.75
CA ASP A 71 17.36 -6.17 -7.44
C ASP A 71 17.76 -6.18 -5.95
N LEU A 72 16.78 -6.04 -5.07
CA LEU A 72 16.95 -6.09 -3.63
C LEU A 72 16.04 -7.17 -3.06
N LEU A 73 16.64 -8.13 -2.35
CA LEU A 73 15.95 -9.26 -1.72
C LEU A 73 15.88 -9.09 -0.19
N GLU A 74 16.67 -8.18 0.35
CA GLU A 74 16.79 -7.90 1.76
C GLU A 74 15.59 -7.08 2.27
N ALA A 75 15.05 -7.50 3.42
CA ALA A 75 13.97 -6.80 4.12
C ALA A 75 14.42 -5.54 4.89
N GLU A 76 15.72 -5.21 4.83
CA GLU A 76 16.31 -4.01 5.44
C GLU A 76 16.73 -3.02 4.36
N MET A 77 16.50 -1.73 4.62
CA MET A 77 16.89 -0.68 3.68
C MET A 77 18.42 -0.62 3.56
N PRO A 78 18.99 -0.70 2.34
CA PRO A 78 20.43 -0.63 2.15
C PRO A 78 20.95 0.77 2.50
N LYS A 79 22.17 0.83 3.05
CA LYS A 79 22.80 2.10 3.49
C LYS A 79 23.72 2.71 2.43
N ASP A 80 24.17 1.88 1.50
CA ASP A 80 25.23 2.13 0.54
C ASP A 80 24.78 1.93 -0.91
N LYS A 81 23.47 1.82 -1.13
CA LYS A 81 22.83 1.71 -2.45
C LYS A 81 21.91 2.91 -2.67
N GLU A 82 21.94 3.46 -3.88
CA GLU A 82 20.97 4.49 -4.27
C GLU A 82 19.63 3.83 -4.61
N ALA A 83 18.54 4.50 -4.25
CA ALA A 83 17.21 4.05 -4.64
C ALA A 83 17.05 4.20 -6.16
N THR A 84 16.47 3.18 -6.79
CA THR A 84 16.10 3.23 -8.21
C THR A 84 15.04 4.30 -8.47
N TRP A 85 14.16 4.49 -7.49
CA TRP A 85 13.13 5.52 -7.54
C TRP A 85 12.85 6.11 -6.17
N ILE A 86 12.57 7.42 -6.14
CA ILE A 86 12.15 8.16 -4.95
C ILE A 86 10.99 9.08 -5.32
N GLY A 87 9.91 9.03 -4.56
CA GLY A 87 8.74 9.87 -4.77
C GLY A 87 7.67 9.66 -3.71
N LYS A 88 6.49 10.27 -3.87
CA LYS A 88 5.40 10.11 -2.91
C LYS A 88 4.67 8.79 -3.13
N ALA A 89 4.13 8.22 -2.06
CA ALA A 89 3.29 7.03 -2.14
C ALA A 89 2.10 7.20 -3.11
N SER A 90 1.50 8.38 -3.18
CA SER A 90 0.44 8.69 -4.14
C SER A 90 0.88 8.61 -5.60
N ASP A 91 2.14 8.98 -5.89
CA ASP A 91 2.67 8.96 -7.25
C ASP A 91 2.88 7.51 -7.71
N LEU A 92 3.29 6.64 -6.79
CA LEU A 92 3.50 5.21 -7.05
C LEU A 92 2.16 4.44 -7.15
N GLU A 93 1.14 4.81 -6.37
CA GLU A 93 -0.21 4.23 -6.45
C GLU A 93 -0.92 4.58 -7.78
N ALA A 94 -0.55 5.71 -8.40
CA ALA A 94 -1.08 6.10 -9.70
C ALA A 94 -0.54 5.27 -10.87
N MET A 95 0.52 4.47 -10.64
CA MET A 95 1.09 3.56 -11.64
C MET A 95 0.42 2.18 -11.53
N GLU A 96 0.26 1.49 -12.66
CA GLU A 96 -0.51 0.23 -12.72
C GLU A 96 0.12 -0.88 -11.86
N PHE A 97 1.45 -1.04 -11.93
CA PHE A 97 2.18 -2.06 -11.19
C PHE A 97 3.17 -1.49 -10.16
N SER A 98 3.07 -0.19 -9.88
CA SER A 98 3.77 0.51 -8.79
C SER A 98 5.29 0.26 -8.80
N GLY A 99 5.81 -0.52 -7.85
CA GLY A 99 7.25 -0.81 -7.75
C GLY A 99 7.81 -1.49 -8.99
N HIS A 100 7.03 -2.30 -9.69
CA HIS A 100 7.47 -2.96 -10.92
C HIS A 100 7.75 -1.95 -12.04
N ASP A 101 6.88 -0.94 -12.19
CA ASP A 101 7.00 0.07 -13.25
C ASP A 101 8.28 0.93 -13.10
N VAL A 102 8.81 1.03 -11.89
CA VAL A 102 10.00 1.86 -11.59
C VAL A 102 11.27 1.05 -11.33
N ALA A 103 11.17 -0.22 -10.94
CA ALA A 103 12.31 -1.02 -10.48
C ALA A 103 12.37 -2.44 -11.06
N GLY A 104 11.43 -2.85 -11.92
CA GLY A 104 11.46 -4.14 -12.62
C GLY A 104 10.91 -5.31 -11.79
N ASP A 105 11.40 -6.52 -12.04
CA ASP A 105 10.80 -7.75 -11.50
C ASP A 105 11.11 -8.00 -10.02
N THR A 106 12.28 -7.55 -9.56
CA THR A 106 12.73 -7.75 -8.18
C THR A 106 12.91 -6.40 -7.52
N TRP A 107 12.14 -6.11 -6.48
CA TRP A 107 12.23 -4.84 -5.77
C TRP A 107 11.73 -4.92 -4.33
N ASN A 108 12.27 -4.02 -3.50
CA ASN A 108 11.72 -3.70 -2.19
C ASN A 108 11.52 -2.19 -2.05
N ALA A 109 10.45 -1.80 -1.35
CA ALA A 109 10.07 -0.42 -1.11
C ALA A 109 10.13 -0.09 0.39
N PHE A 110 10.70 1.06 0.72
CA PHE A 110 10.89 1.54 2.08
C PHE A 110 10.39 2.98 2.24
N THR A 111 9.97 3.34 3.46
CA THR A 111 9.79 4.75 3.81
C THR A 111 11.12 5.45 3.98
N GLN A 112 11.11 6.78 4.10
CA GLN A 112 12.33 7.55 4.41
C GLN A 112 12.99 7.13 5.73
N LYS A 113 12.21 6.57 6.68
CA LYS A 113 12.71 6.06 7.96
C LYS A 113 13.31 4.65 7.87
N GLY A 114 13.27 4.03 6.69
CA GLY A 114 13.75 2.67 6.47
C GLY A 114 12.74 1.58 6.86
N GLU A 115 11.46 1.92 7.04
CA GLU A 115 10.42 0.91 7.27
C GLU A 115 10.10 0.20 5.95
N TRP A 116 10.16 -1.13 5.94
CA TRP A 116 9.79 -1.92 4.78
C TRP A 116 8.27 -1.90 4.57
N VAL A 117 7.81 -1.53 3.38
CA VAL A 117 6.38 -1.29 3.11
C VAL A 117 5.85 -2.03 1.88
N GLY A 118 6.71 -2.47 0.97
CA GLY A 118 6.30 -3.24 -0.20
C GLY A 118 7.42 -4.07 -0.79
N THR A 119 7.06 -5.09 -1.56
CA THR A 119 8.00 -6.01 -2.19
C THR A 119 7.44 -6.57 -3.49
N SER A 120 8.32 -6.97 -4.41
CA SER A 120 7.96 -7.78 -5.57
C SER A 120 7.62 -9.22 -5.20
N GLU A 121 8.12 -9.72 -4.06
CA GLU A 121 7.81 -11.07 -3.59
C GLU A 121 6.31 -11.21 -3.30
N TYR A 122 5.76 -12.37 -3.64
CA TYR A 122 4.33 -12.73 -3.54
C TYR A 122 3.43 -12.03 -4.57
#